data_AF-A0A3D2TS49-F1
#
_entry.id   AF-A0A3D2TS49-F1
#
_cell.length_a   1.000
_cell.length_b   1.000
_cell.length_c   1.000
_cell.angle_alpha   90.00
_cell.angle_beta   90.00
_cell.angle_gamma   90.00
#
_symmetry.space_group_name_H-M   'P 1'
#
loop_
_entity.id
_entity.type
_entity.pdbx_description
1 polymer ?
#
loop_
_entity_poly.entity_id
_entity_poly.type
_entity_poly.pdbx_seq_one_letter_code
_entity_poly.pdbx_strand_id
1 'polypeptide(L)' 'MDHNKYMTTGEFARRMGVTKNMLFHYDKIGLFSPEIVDTNEYRYYSIYQVVES' A
#
# COMPACT_ATOMS: atom_id res chain seq x y z
N MET A 1 -1.71 -8.90 12.53
CA MET A 1 -1.22 -7.62 11.97
C MET A 1 -1.51 -6.51 12.97
N ASP A 2 -0.53 -5.66 13.24
CA ASP A 2 -0.75 -4.46 14.07
C ASP A 2 -1.51 -3.42 13.22
N HIS A 3 -2.80 -3.24 13.50
CA HIS A 3 -3.67 -2.37 12.70
C HIS A 3 -3.28 -0.89 12.78
N ASN A 4 -2.43 -0.51 13.74
CA ASN A 4 -1.91 0.85 13.84
C ASN A 4 -0.74 1.12 12.88
N LYS A 5 -0.13 0.07 12.32
CA LYS A 5 1.07 0.17 11.47
C LYS A 5 0.80 -0.06 9.99
N TYR A 6 -0.31 -0.71 9.65
CA TYR A 6 -0.62 -1.10 8.29
C TYR A 6 -1.93 -0.49 7.82
N MET A 7 -1.92 -0.07 6.56
CA MET A 7 -3.05 0.46 5.82
C MET A 7 -3.40 -0.51 4.71
N THR A 8 -4.69 -0.71 4.47
CA THR A 8 -5.15 -1.34 3.23
C THR A 8 -4.73 -0.50 2.02
N THR A 9 -4.75 -1.10 0.83
CA THR A 9 -4.50 -0.37 -0.43
C THR A 9 -5.39 0.88 -0.57
N GLY A 10 -6.64 0.81 -0.08
CA GLY A 10 -7.55 1.96 -0.14
C GLY A 10 -7.21 3.09 0.81
N GLU A 11 -6.83 2.77 2.04
CA GLU A 11 -6.40 3.77 3.02
C GLU A 11 -5.11 4.45 2.60
N PHE A 12 -4.13 3.67 2.12
CA PHE A 12 -2.87 4.19 1.61
C PHE A 12 -3.10 5.10 0.40
N ALA A 13 -3.90 4.66 -0.57
CA ALA A 13 -4.26 5.44 -1.75
C ALA A 13 -4.87 6.80 -1.37
N ARG A 14 -5.84 6.80 -0.43
CA ARG A 14 -6.47 8.04 0.05
C ARG A 14 -5.48 8.96 0.74
N ARG A 15 -4.59 8.41 1.59
CA ARG A 15 -3.58 9.21 2.32
C ARG A 15 -2.56 9.85 1.37
N MET A 16 -2.13 9.13 0.35
CA MET A 16 -1.14 9.60 -0.63
C MET A 16 -1.74 10.41 -1.78
N GLY A 17 -3.07 10.53 -1.88
CA GLY A 17 -3.72 11.21 -3.00
C GLY A 17 -3.56 10.49 -4.33
N VAL A 18 -3.41 9.15 -4.31
CA VAL A 18 -3.29 8.32 -5.52
C VAL A 18 -4.47 7.36 -5.65
N THR A 19 -4.57 6.66 -6.77
CA THR A 19 -5.61 5.63 -6.96
C THR A 19 -5.08 4.24 -6.57
N LYS A 20 -5.99 3.32 -6.20
CA LYS A 20 -5.64 1.91 -5.99
C LYS A 20 -4.98 1.29 -7.24
N ASN A 21 -5.45 1.65 -8.43
CA ASN A 21 -4.93 1.15 -9.69
C ASN A 21 -3.47 1.56 -9.93
N MET A 22 -3.06 2.76 -9.50
CA MET A 22 -1.65 3.17 -9.56
C MET A 22 -0.79 2.29 -8.66
N LEU A 23 -1.25 2.02 -7.43
CA LEU A 23 -0.53 1.14 -6.50
C LEU A 23 -0.40 -0.29 -7.06
N PHE A 24 -1.47 -0.84 -7.65
CA PHE A 24 -1.40 -2.16 -8.31
C PHE A 24 -0.46 -2.15 -9.53
N HIS A 25 -0.44 -1.06 -10.29
CA HIS A 25 0.48 -0.92 -11.41
C HIS A 25 1.93 -0.86 -10.93
N TYR A 26 2.23 -0.07 -9.90
CA TYR A 26 3.56 0.04 -9.32
C TYR A 26 4.08 -1.27 -8.74
N ASP A 27 3.21 -2.02 -8.06
CA ASP A 27 3.53 -3.34 -7.54
C ASP A 27 3.84 -4.31 -8.69
N LYS A 28 3.01 -4.32 -9.74
CA LYS A 28 3.20 -5.17 -10.92
C LYS A 28 4.53 -4.93 -11.65
N ILE A 29 4.99 -3.69 -11.71
CA ILE A 29 6.25 -3.32 -12.38
C ILE A 29 7.45 -3.31 -11.43
N GLY A 30 7.25 -3.62 -10.13
CA GLY A 30 8.31 -3.61 -9.13
C GLY A 30 8.82 -2.22 -8.73
N LEU A 31 8.07 -1.15 -9.05
CA LEU A 31 8.43 0.21 -8.68
C LEU A 31 8.15 0.49 -7.20
N PHE A 32 7.02 -0.03 -6.70
CA PHE A 32 6.61 0.13 -5.31
C PHE A 32 5.62 -0.97 -4.94
N SER A 33 6.00 -1.80 -3.96
CA SER A 33 5.23 -2.95 -3.53
C SER A 33 4.74 -2.79 -2.09
N PRO A 34 3.61 -3.42 -1.72
CA PRO A 34 3.17 -3.49 -0.34
C PRO A 34 4.21 -4.22 0.52
N GLU A 35 4.34 -3.83 1.78
CA GLU A 35 5.20 -4.56 2.73
C GLU A 35 4.65 -5.97 3.00
N ILE A 36 3.33 -6.14 2.92
CA ILE A 36 2.66 -7.42 3.17
C ILE A 36 1.65 -7.71 2.06
N VAL A 37 1.76 -8.91 1.50
CA VAL A 37 0.71 -9.56 0.71
C VAL A 37 0.20 -10.74 1.53
N ASP A 38 -1.05 -10.66 1.98
CA ASP A 38 -1.69 -11.73 2.75
C ASP A 38 -2.07 -12.91 1.82
N THR A 39 -2.38 -14.05 2.42
CA THR A 39 -2.75 -15.31 1.76
C THR A 39 -3.94 -15.21 0.79
N ASN A 40 -4.79 -14.20 0.97
CA ASN A 40 -5.93 -13.88 0.10
C ASN A 40 -5.61 -12.78 -0.93
N GLU A 41 -4.32 -12.50 -1.15
CA GLU A 41 -3.80 -11.47 -2.06
C GLU A 41 -4.14 -10.02 -1.65
N TYR A 42 -4.63 -9.81 -0.42
CA TYR A 42 -4.77 -8.46 0.12
C TYR A 42 -3.43 -7.82 0.38
N ARG A 43 -3.30 -6.57 -0.07
CA ARG A 43 -2.09 -5.78 0.03
C ARG A 43 -2.20 -4.75 1.15
N TYR A 44 -1.21 -4.78 2.02
CA TYR A 44 -1.10 -3.88 3.15
C TYR A 44 0.20 -3.09 3.05
N TYR A 45 0.07 -1.77 3.17
CA TYR A 45 1.17 -0.82 3.13
C TYR A 45 1.44 -0.31 4.53
N SER A 46 2.71 -0.24 4.90
CA SER A 46 3.11 0.29 6.20
C SER A 46 2.99 1.82 6.24
N ILE A 47 2.73 2.36 7.43
CA ILE A 47 2.80 3.82 7.67
C ILE A 47 4.18 4.40 7.36
N TYR A 48 5.23 3.58 7.38
CA TYR A 48 6.59 3.99 7.04
C TYR A 48 6.85 4.06 5.54
N GLN A 49 5.93 3.56 4.70
CA GLN A 49 6.01 3.69 3.24
C GLN A 49 5.38 4.99 2.72
N VAL A 50 4.80 5.81 3.61
CA VAL A 50 4.29 7.15 3.27
C VAL A 50 5.48 8.07 3.00
N VAL A 51 5.46 8.78 1.87
CA VAL A 51 6.45 9.82 1.56
C VAL A 51 5.84 11.17 1.91
N GLU A 52 6.48 11.91 2.81
CA GLU A 52 6.13 13.31 3.10
C GLU A 52 7.00 14.25 2.26
N SER A 53 6.42 15.37 1.80
CA SER A 53 7.10 16.41 1.01
C SER A 53 7.53 17.59 1.87
#